data_AF-A0A383D5S6-F1
#
_entry.id   AF-A0A383D5S6-F1
#
_cell.length_a   1.000
_cell.length_b   1.000
_cell.length_c   1.000
_cell.angle_alpha   90.00
_cell.angle_beta   90.00
_cell.angle_gamma   90.00
#
_symmetry.space_group_name_H-M   'P 1'
#
loop_
_entity.id
_entity.type
_entity.pdbx_description
1 polymer ?
#
loop_
_entity_poly.entity_id
_entity_poly.type
_entity_poly.pdbx_seq_one_letter_code
_entity_poly.pdbx_strand_id
1 'polypeptide(L)'
;MAFQVSPGVNVSEIDLTGAVVAASTSIGGAVMPARWGPANTVQTISTEEEMLAVFGKPNTAVADYWFSAASFLTYAGNLKVTRTVNSTAMNASSGTTEILIKNQDLYNDTYNTDFGGSESNSYG
;
A
#
# COMPACT_ATOMS: atom_id res chain seq x y z
N MET A 1 30.71 -39.99 10.06
CA MET A 1 31.21 -40.98 9.07
C MET A 1 31.71 -42.19 9.84
N ALA A 2 30.90 -43.24 9.95
CA ALA A 2 31.29 -44.47 10.64
C ALA A 2 32.16 -45.32 9.70
N PHE A 3 33.38 -45.65 10.11
CA PHE A 3 34.21 -46.61 9.39
C PHE A 3 33.72 -48.03 9.71
N GLN A 4 33.07 -48.69 8.74
CA GLN A 4 32.80 -50.14 8.81
C GLN A 4 34.08 -50.91 8.46
N VAL A 5 34.42 -51.92 9.26
CA VAL A 5 35.62 -52.77 9.07
C VAL A 5 35.23 -54.20 8.62
N SER A 6 33.97 -54.42 8.24
CA SER A 6 33.48 -55.63 7.58
C SER A 6 32.44 -55.27 6.51
N PRO A 7 32.18 -56.13 5.49
CA PRO A 7 31.21 -55.83 4.44
C PRO A 7 29.82 -55.55 5.00
N GLY A 8 29.28 -54.36 4.73
CA GLY A 8 27.97 -53.93 5.18
C GLY A 8 27.47 -52.76 4.33
N VAL A 9 26.15 -52.54 4.34
CA VAL A 9 25.53 -51.40 3.65
C VAL A 9 25.36 -50.28 4.66
N ASN A 10 25.99 -49.12 4.41
CA ASN A 10 25.74 -47.90 5.15
C ASN A 10 24.79 -47.01 4.34
N VAL A 11 23.53 -46.94 4.77
CA VAL A 11 22.54 -46.04 4.16
C VAL A 11 22.69 -44.67 4.79
N SER A 12 22.94 -43.65 3.99
CA SER A 12 22.96 -42.27 4.43
C SER A 12 22.11 -41.46 3.45
N GLU A 13 20.94 -41.04 3.90
CA GLU A 13 20.10 -40.11 3.15
C GLU A 13 20.64 -38.71 3.37
N ILE A 14 21.18 -38.12 2.31
CA ILE A 14 21.57 -36.71 2.28
C ILE A 14 20.69 -36.07 1.21
N ASP A 15 19.71 -35.29 1.65
CA ASP A 15 18.87 -34.50 0.76
C ASP A 15 19.58 -33.17 0.43
N LEU A 16 19.78 -32.93 -0.87
CA LEU A 16 20.44 -31.76 -1.43
C LEU A 16 19.50 -30.96 -2.35
N THR A 17 18.18 -31.14 -2.23
CA THR A 17 17.23 -30.35 -3.03
C THR A 17 17.21 -28.88 -2.59
N GLY A 18 17.91 -28.04 -3.35
CA GLY A 18 17.74 -26.60 -3.32
C GLY A 18 16.65 -26.17 -4.29
N ALA A 19 15.54 -25.63 -3.79
CA ALA A 19 14.54 -25.00 -4.64
C ALA A 19 14.90 -23.52 -4.88
N VAL A 20 15.09 -23.14 -6.15
CA VAL A 20 15.09 -21.71 -6.53
C VAL A 20 13.65 -21.27 -6.65
N VAL A 21 13.17 -20.50 -5.67
CA VAL A 21 11.84 -19.89 -5.75
C VAL A 21 11.93 -18.70 -6.70
N ALA A 22 11.34 -18.83 -7.89
CA ALA A 22 11.10 -17.68 -8.77
C ALA A 22 9.94 -16.86 -8.21
N ALA A 23 10.21 -16.05 -7.19
CA ALA A 23 9.27 -15.03 -6.75
C ALA A 23 9.39 -13.84 -7.69
N SER A 24 8.57 -13.78 -8.75
CA SER A 24 8.38 -12.54 -9.52
C SER A 24 7.72 -11.52 -8.59
N THR A 25 8.55 -10.73 -7.91
CA THR A 25 8.13 -9.65 -7.02
C THR A 25 8.41 -8.33 -7.72
N SER A 26 7.83 -8.15 -8.91
CA SER A 26 7.80 -6.82 -9.52
C SER A 26 6.76 -5.99 -8.75
N ILE A 27 7.19 -5.37 -7.66
CA ILE A 27 6.38 -4.48 -6.84
C ILE A 27 6.58 -3.07 -7.40
N GLY A 28 5.51 -2.51 -7.98
CA GLY A 28 5.52 -1.14 -8.48
C GLY A 28 5.07 -0.15 -7.40
N GLY A 29 5.52 1.10 -7.51
CA GLY A 29 5.03 2.21 -6.70
C GLY A 29 4.47 3.31 -7.59
N ALA A 30 3.27 3.80 -7.28
CA ALA A 30 2.65 4.92 -7.99
C ALA A 30 2.07 5.94 -7.02
N VAL A 31 2.17 7.21 -7.39
CA VAL A 31 1.67 8.34 -6.63
C VAL A 31 0.80 9.17 -7.55
N MET A 32 -0.43 9.47 -7.13
CA MET A 32 -1.38 10.17 -8.01
C MET A 32 -2.31 11.13 -7.24
N PRO A 33 -2.73 12.24 -7.85
CA PRO A 33 -3.69 13.17 -7.25
C PRO A 33 -5.13 12.67 -7.44
N ALA A 34 -5.43 11.46 -6.96
CA ALA A 34 -6.75 10.85 -7.09
C ALA A 34 -7.84 11.71 -6.42
N ARG A 35 -9.07 11.64 -6.94
CA ARG A 35 -10.22 12.37 -6.37
C ARG A 35 -10.64 11.79 -5.03
N TRP A 36 -10.58 10.47 -4.90
CA TRP A 36 -10.99 9.72 -3.73
C TRP A 36 -9.89 8.77 -3.28
N GLY A 37 -10.11 8.15 -2.14
CA GLY A 37 -9.20 7.19 -1.54
C GLY A 37 -8.39 7.79 -0.38
N PRO A 38 -7.73 6.92 0.39
CA PRO A 38 -6.99 7.31 1.58
C PRO A 38 -5.79 8.20 1.20
N ALA A 39 -5.69 9.36 1.84
CA ALA A 39 -4.68 10.35 1.53
C ALA A 39 -3.37 10.05 2.27
N ASN A 40 -2.25 10.04 1.54
CA ASN A 40 -0.91 9.74 2.08
C ASN A 40 -0.79 8.38 2.80
N THR A 41 -1.70 7.44 2.53
CA THR A 41 -1.59 6.05 2.96
C THR A 41 -1.34 5.16 1.76
N VAL A 42 -0.34 4.29 1.88
CA VAL A 42 -0.01 3.32 0.85
C VAL A 42 -1.07 2.21 0.82
N GLN A 43 -1.72 2.03 -0.33
CA GLN A 43 -2.63 0.93 -0.59
C GLN A 43 -2.00 -0.06 -1.55
N THR A 44 -2.25 -1.35 -1.33
CA THR A 44 -1.80 -2.40 -2.25
C THR A 44 -2.96 -2.70 -3.18
N ILE A 45 -2.72 -2.54 -4.47
CA ILE A 45 -3.69 -2.75 -5.53
C ILE A 45 -3.18 -3.89 -6.41
N SER A 46 -4.06 -4.85 -6.69
CA SER A 46 -3.73 -6.03 -7.50
C SER A 46 -4.46 -6.03 -8.84
N THR A 47 -5.58 -5.31 -8.96
CA THR A 47 -6.37 -5.22 -10.19
C THR A 47 -6.80 -3.79 -10.49
N GLU A 48 -7.08 -3.51 -11.77
CA GLU A 48 -7.60 -2.20 -12.17
C GLU A 48 -8.99 -1.92 -11.57
N GLU A 49 -9.81 -2.95 -11.39
CA GLU A 49 -11.13 -2.81 -10.76
C GLU A 49 -11.04 -2.43 -9.29
N GLU A 50 -10.09 -3.02 -8.55
CA GLU A 50 -9.78 -2.62 -7.18
C GLU A 50 -9.27 -1.18 -7.14
N MET A 51 -8.40 -0.80 -8.08
CA MET A 51 -7.93 0.57 -8.21
C MET A 51 -9.13 1.52 -8.37
N LEU A 52 -10.03 1.21 -9.30
CA LEU A 52 -11.22 2.00 -9.61
C LEU A 52 -12.17 2.13 -8.43
N ALA A 53 -12.33 1.07 -7.63
CA ALA A 53 -13.13 1.10 -6.42
C ALA A 53 -12.54 2.01 -5.33
N VAL A 54 -11.22 2.00 -5.16
CA VAL A 54 -10.54 2.76 -4.08
C VAL A 54 -10.37 4.24 -4.45
N PHE A 55 -9.91 4.52 -5.67
CA PHE A 55 -9.48 5.86 -6.07
C PHE A 55 -10.44 6.58 -7.03
N GLY A 56 -11.40 5.83 -7.59
CA GLY A 56 -12.40 6.35 -8.52
C GLY A 56 -11.92 6.42 -9.97
N LYS A 57 -12.82 6.87 -10.86
CA LYS A 57 -12.53 7.02 -12.30
C LYS A 57 -11.52 8.15 -12.56
N PRO A 58 -10.61 7.98 -13.54
CA PRO A 58 -9.70 9.04 -13.94
C PRO A 58 -10.45 10.23 -14.54
N ASN A 59 -9.94 11.43 -14.27
CA ASN A 59 -10.30 12.66 -14.98
C ASN A 59 -9.10 13.13 -15.82
N THR A 60 -9.25 14.21 -16.56
CA THR A 60 -8.17 14.77 -17.42
C THR A 60 -6.88 15.13 -16.65
N ALA A 61 -6.96 15.41 -15.36
CA ALA A 61 -5.79 15.75 -14.53
C ALA A 61 -5.07 14.52 -13.95
N VAL A 62 -5.76 13.38 -13.85
CA VAL A 62 -5.24 12.13 -13.24
C VAL A 62 -4.96 11.05 -14.29
N ALA A 63 -5.45 11.22 -15.52
CA ALA A 63 -5.39 10.24 -16.60
C ALA A 63 -3.98 9.67 -16.82
N ASP A 64 -2.94 10.51 -16.87
CA ASP A 64 -1.57 10.07 -17.15
C ASP A 64 -1.05 9.10 -16.08
N TYR A 65 -1.29 9.42 -14.80
CA TYR A 65 -0.90 8.56 -13.68
C TYR A 65 -1.75 7.29 -13.63
N TRP A 66 -3.04 7.41 -13.89
CA TRP A 66 -3.99 6.31 -13.85
C TRP A 66 -3.71 5.25 -14.92
N PHE A 67 -3.57 5.67 -16.17
CA PHE A 67 -3.34 4.75 -17.27
C PHE A 67 -1.93 4.15 -17.23
N SER A 68 -0.94 4.88 -16.68
CA SER A 68 0.38 4.31 -16.39
C SER A 68 0.29 3.20 -15.33
N ALA A 69 -0.45 3.42 -14.24
CA ALA A 69 -0.71 2.42 -13.20
C ALA A 69 -1.49 1.21 -13.74
N ALA A 70 -2.53 1.43 -14.55
CA ALA A 70 -3.33 0.36 -15.16
C ALA A 70 -2.50 -0.49 -16.14
N SER A 71 -1.63 0.15 -16.94
CA SER A 71 -0.70 -0.55 -17.82
C SER A 71 0.24 -1.45 -17.02
N PHE A 72 0.74 -0.99 -15.87
CA PHE A 72 1.56 -1.82 -14.98
C PHE A 72 0.77 -3.01 -14.41
N LEU A 73 -0.46 -2.78 -13.93
CA LEU A 73 -1.33 -3.82 -13.37
C LEU A 73 -1.67 -4.93 -14.37
N THR A 74 -1.62 -4.64 -15.67
CA THR A 74 -1.79 -5.64 -16.74
C THR A 74 -0.65 -6.65 -16.79
N TYR A 75 0.56 -6.26 -16.39
CA TYR A 75 1.75 -7.12 -16.42
C TYR A 75 2.21 -7.60 -15.04
N ALA A 76 1.87 -6.87 -13.98
CA ALA A 76 2.27 -7.16 -12.60
C ALA A 76 1.15 -6.81 -11.62
N GLY A 77 0.64 -7.82 -10.91
CA GLY A 77 -0.50 -7.68 -9.99
C GLY A 77 -0.14 -7.17 -8.59
N ASN A 78 0.93 -6.39 -8.41
CA ASN A 78 1.30 -5.85 -7.10
C ASN A 78 1.80 -4.40 -7.22
N LEU A 79 0.86 -3.46 -7.14
CA LEU A 79 1.13 -2.02 -7.21
C LEU A 79 0.82 -1.36 -5.86
N LYS A 80 1.78 -0.61 -5.33
CA LYS A 80 1.61 0.23 -4.14
C LYS A 80 1.22 1.63 -4.59
N VAL A 81 -0.01 2.03 -4.31
CA VAL A 81 -0.57 3.32 -4.76
C VAL A 81 -0.89 4.20 -3.57
N THR A 82 -0.51 5.48 -3.66
CA THR A 82 -0.86 6.48 -2.65
C THR A 82 -1.49 7.71 -3.31
N ARG A 83 -2.55 8.23 -2.69
CA ARG A 83 -3.15 9.51 -3.10
C ARG A 83 -2.40 10.68 -2.48
N THR A 84 -2.02 11.65 -3.30
CA THR A 84 -1.50 12.95 -2.82
C THR A 84 -2.62 13.95 -2.64
N VAL A 85 -2.57 14.70 -1.55
CA VAL A 85 -3.47 15.82 -1.27
C VAL A 85 -2.69 17.13 -1.22
N ASN A 86 -3.24 18.17 -1.86
CA ASN A 86 -2.69 19.52 -1.83
C ASN A 86 -2.89 20.14 -0.43
N SER A 87 -2.11 21.16 -0.08
CA SER A 87 -2.26 21.93 1.16
C SER A 87 -3.59 22.67 1.28
N THR A 88 -4.29 22.88 0.15
CA THR A 88 -5.62 23.48 0.10
C THR A 88 -6.76 22.45 0.13
N ALA A 89 -6.45 21.15 0.21
CA ALA A 89 -7.48 20.13 0.35
C ALA A 89 -8.10 20.21 1.75
N MET A 90 -9.40 19.98 1.85
CA MET A 90 -10.15 20.11 3.09
C MET A 90 -10.99 18.86 3.34
N ASN A 91 -11.25 18.53 4.61
CA ASN A 91 -12.19 17.49 4.98
C ASN A 91 -13.62 18.03 4.94
N ALA A 92 -14.60 17.15 4.74
CA ALA A 92 -16.00 17.53 4.85
C ALA A 92 -16.29 17.98 6.29
N SER A 93 -16.78 19.21 6.45
CA SER A 93 -17.16 19.80 7.74
C SER A 93 -18.55 20.46 7.63
N SER A 94 -19.31 20.43 8.72
CA SER A 94 -20.55 21.20 8.89
C SER A 94 -20.31 22.63 9.38
N GLY A 95 -19.08 22.95 9.79
CA GLY A 95 -18.69 24.22 10.41
C GLY A 95 -18.10 25.25 9.44
N THR A 96 -17.67 26.38 10.01
CA THR A 96 -17.14 27.54 9.26
C THR A 96 -15.63 27.48 9.01
N THR A 97 -14.91 26.60 9.72
CA THR A 97 -13.45 26.43 9.61
C THR A 97 -13.16 25.00 9.17
N GLU A 98 -12.61 24.86 7.97
CA GLU A 98 -12.26 23.57 7.40
C GLU A 98 -10.81 23.21 7.75
N ILE A 99 -10.57 21.94 8.11
CA ILE A 99 -9.24 21.39 8.40
C ILE A 99 -8.94 20.21 7.50
N LEU A 100 -7.66 20.02 7.19
CA LEU A 100 -7.17 18.85 6.49
C LEU A 100 -6.68 17.81 7.50
N ILE A 101 -7.46 16.73 7.67
CA ILE A 101 -7.04 15.54 8.40
C ILE A 101 -6.78 14.45 7.36
N LYS A 102 -5.50 14.11 7.18
CA LYS A 102 -5.02 13.22 6.11
C LYS A 102 -5.40 11.75 6.33
N ASN A 103 -5.27 11.27 7.56
CA ASN A 103 -5.51 9.88 7.97
C ASN A 103 -5.86 9.81 9.46
N GLN A 104 -6.28 8.62 9.91
CA GLN A 104 -6.60 8.36 11.31
C GLN A 104 -5.40 8.58 12.24
N ASP A 105 -4.19 8.23 11.80
CA ASP A 105 -2.99 8.40 12.64
C ASP A 105 -2.73 9.88 12.92
N LEU A 106 -2.79 10.74 11.90
CA LEU A 106 -2.65 12.19 12.09
C LEU A 106 -3.77 12.77 12.96
N TYR A 107 -4.99 12.23 12.87
CA TYR A 107 -6.07 12.62 13.77
C TYR A 107 -5.75 12.26 15.22
N ASN A 108 -5.35 11.00 15.46
CA ASN A 108 -5.07 10.49 16.79
C ASN A 108 -3.91 11.25 17.46
N ASP A 109 -2.84 11.48 16.71
CA ASP A 109 -1.65 12.17 17.21
C ASP A 109 -1.88 13.67 17.48
N THR A 110 -2.78 14.31 16.72
CA THR A 110 -2.93 15.78 16.76
C THR A 110 -4.13 16.23 17.58
N TYR A 111 -5.27 15.55 17.45
CA TYR A 111 -6.57 16.05 17.94
C TYR A 111 -7.23 15.15 18.99
N ASN A 112 -6.86 13.87 19.07
CA ASN A 112 -7.48 12.94 20.00
C ASN A 112 -6.78 12.95 21.36
N THR A 113 -7.49 13.43 22.38
CA THR A 113 -6.99 13.54 23.77
C THR A 113 -6.66 12.20 24.41
N ASP A 114 -7.30 11.11 23.97
CA ASP A 114 -7.02 9.76 24.47
C ASP A 114 -5.69 9.19 23.96
N PHE A 115 -5.17 9.71 22.84
CA PHE A 115 -3.95 9.23 22.18
C PHE A 115 -2.79 10.24 22.21
N GLY A 116 -2.89 11.29 23.03
CA GLY A 116 -1.84 12.30 23.21
C GLY A 116 -1.96 13.56 22.35
N GLY A 117 -3.04 13.66 21.55
CA GLY A 117 -3.44 14.88 20.85
C GLY A 117 -4.13 15.90 21.77
N SER A 118 -4.47 17.07 21.23
CA SER A 118 -5.20 18.13 21.94
C SER A 118 -6.47 18.49 21.21
N GLU A 119 -7.61 18.50 21.92
CA GLU A 119 -8.88 18.93 21.37
C GLU A 119 -8.78 20.38 20.88
N SER A 120 -9.34 20.63 19.69
CA SER A 120 -9.43 21.97 19.15
C SER A 120 -10.89 22.40 19.10
N ASN A 121 -11.21 23.41 19.90
CA ASN A 121 -12.55 23.99 20.02
C ASN A 121 -12.96 24.90 18.84
N SER A 122 -12.16 24.98 17.77
CA SER A 122 -12.39 25.91 16.67
C SER A 122 -13.11 25.28 15.46
N TYR A 123 -13.51 24.02 15.55
CA TYR A 123 -14.08 23.26 14.43
C TYR A 123 -15.52 22.88 14.74
N GLY A 124 -16.44 23.20 13.82
CA GLY A 124 -17.88 22.91 13.93
C GLY A 124 -18.33 21.76 13.04
#